data_AF-A0A420PNM5-F1
#
_entry.id   AF-A0A420PNM5-F1
#
_cell.length_a   1.000
_cell.length_b   1.000
_cell.length_c   1.000
_cell.angle_alpha   90.00
_cell.angle_beta   90.00
_cell.angle_gamma   90.00
#
_symmetry.space_group_name_H-M   'P 1'
#
loop_
_entity.id
_entity.type
_entity.pdbx_description
1 polymer ?
#
loop_
_entity_poly.entity_id
_entity_poly.type
_entity_poly.pdbx_seq_one_letter_code
_entity_poly.pdbx_strand_id
1 'polypeptide(L)'
;MARQRKEKSVKDIKLQQPDRSGPSKETLVDFAKGRDLFAEADRRQRELNGEGPLLSPRTERIFETILWTGVIATVHFTFDVLVQRQYAMDVDWFAIVQRTLTAWLLFIGLFYVLHPHYSHKSFFPLVPQEYQETIRQAIFFVASTVGGCYLIHISNNYGYIAVMKQAPPVGCLWVWAVVEMDILWAFPSLCIAVAYAYKNGYGFR
;
A
#
# COMPACT_ATOMS: atom_id res chain seq x y z
N MET A 1 -27.47 59.40 -67.74
CA MET A 1 -26.15 59.00 -67.21
C MET A 1 -26.37 58.15 -65.95
N ALA A 2 -26.05 56.86 -65.99
CA ALA A 2 -26.24 55.95 -64.88
C ALA A 2 -25.09 56.06 -63.86
N ARG A 3 -25.41 56.30 -62.57
CA ARG A 3 -24.43 56.31 -61.47
C ARG A 3 -23.90 54.89 -61.25
N GLN A 4 -22.62 54.65 -61.53
CA GLN A 4 -21.95 53.42 -61.13
C GLN A 4 -21.84 53.36 -59.60
N ARG A 5 -22.40 52.31 -59.00
CA ARG A 5 -22.27 52.01 -57.58
C ARG A 5 -20.86 51.47 -57.34
N LYS A 6 -20.05 52.15 -56.53
CA LYS A 6 -18.75 51.64 -56.08
C LYS A 6 -18.96 50.32 -55.32
N GLU A 7 -18.50 49.22 -55.87
CA GLU A 7 -18.42 47.94 -55.17
C GLU A 7 -17.34 48.02 -54.09
N LYS A 8 -17.65 47.55 -52.88
CA LYS A 8 -16.69 47.54 -51.77
C LYS A 8 -15.62 46.47 -52.04
N SER A 9 -14.35 46.86 -51.93
CA SER A 9 -13.20 45.97 -52.10
C SER A 9 -13.20 44.90 -51.01
N VAL A 10 -12.78 43.67 -51.34
CA VAL A 10 -12.72 42.50 -50.44
C VAL A 10 -11.95 42.80 -49.14
N LYS A 11 -11.04 43.79 -49.17
CA LYS A 11 -10.27 44.26 -48.01
C LYS A 11 -11.10 44.97 -46.93
N ASP A 12 -12.31 45.44 -47.25
CA ASP A 12 -13.19 46.15 -46.32
C ASP A 12 -14.16 45.24 -45.56
N ILE A 13 -14.13 43.92 -45.81
CA ILE A 13 -14.92 42.93 -45.10
C ILE A 13 -14.15 42.51 -43.84
N LYS A 14 -14.58 42.97 -42.67
CA LYS A 14 -14.03 42.50 -41.39
C LYS A 14 -14.36 41.02 -41.21
N LEU A 15 -13.37 40.15 -41.41
CA LEU A 15 -13.47 38.72 -41.12
C LEU A 15 -13.49 38.53 -39.61
N GLN A 16 -14.63 38.11 -39.06
CA GLN A 16 -14.68 37.64 -37.68
C GLN A 16 -13.99 36.27 -37.61
N GLN A 17 -12.91 36.19 -36.86
CA GLN A 17 -12.28 34.91 -36.57
C GLN A 17 -13.08 34.19 -35.49
N PRO A 18 -13.22 32.85 -35.56
CA PRO A 18 -13.84 32.08 -34.50
C PRO A 18 -13.06 32.27 -33.21
N ASP A 19 -13.79 32.43 -32.10
CA ASP A 19 -13.20 32.55 -30.79
C ASP A 19 -12.39 31.28 -30.45
N ARG A 20 -11.13 31.47 -30.07
CA ARG A 20 -10.18 30.41 -29.71
C ARG A 20 -10.00 30.29 -28.20
N SER A 21 -10.83 30.96 -27.40
CA SER A 21 -10.74 31.00 -25.93
C SER A 21 -10.99 29.67 -25.22
N GLY A 22 -11.09 28.54 -25.94
CA GLY A 22 -11.41 27.24 -25.37
C GLY A 22 -12.82 27.18 -24.78
N PRO A 23 -13.33 25.96 -24.48
CA PRO A 23 -14.62 25.80 -23.85
C PRO A 23 -14.59 26.32 -22.41
N SER A 24 -15.53 27.22 -22.08
CA SER A 24 -15.69 27.79 -20.73
C SER A 24 -16.45 26.88 -19.77
N LYS A 25 -17.01 25.78 -20.27
CA LYS A 25 -17.76 24.77 -19.51
C LYS A 25 -17.04 23.44 -19.59
N GLU A 26 -17.24 22.60 -18.58
CA GLU A 26 -16.69 21.25 -18.54
C GLU A 26 -16.99 20.51 -19.85
N THR A 27 -15.94 19.96 -20.46
CA THR A 27 -16.08 19.24 -21.71
C THR A 27 -16.55 17.82 -21.45
N LEU A 28 -17.11 17.17 -22.49
CA LEU A 28 -17.45 15.75 -22.42
C LEU A 28 -16.23 14.87 -22.07
N VAL A 29 -15.02 15.32 -22.43
CA VAL A 29 -13.78 14.66 -22.05
C VAL A 29 -13.51 14.81 -20.55
N ASP A 30 -13.81 15.98 -19.97
CA ASP A 30 -13.65 16.22 -18.53
C ASP A 30 -14.67 15.41 -17.72
N PHE A 31 -15.92 15.34 -18.18
CA PHE A 31 -16.93 14.44 -17.58
C PHE A 31 -16.54 12.97 -17.70
N ALA A 32 -15.96 12.56 -18.83
CA ALA A 32 -15.51 11.19 -19.03
C ALA A 32 -14.31 10.83 -18.15
N LYS A 33 -13.38 11.78 -17.93
CA LYS A 33 -12.29 11.65 -16.97
C LYS A 33 -12.81 11.57 -15.54
N GLY A 34 -13.76 12.42 -15.16
CA GLY A 34 -14.37 12.42 -13.83
C GLY A 34 -15.12 11.12 -13.49
N ARG A 35 -15.58 10.39 -14.51
CA ARG A 35 -16.29 9.10 -14.36
C ARG A 35 -15.46 7.87 -14.71
N ASP A 36 -14.15 8.04 -14.95
CA ASP A 36 -13.20 6.99 -15.32
C ASP A 36 -13.63 6.11 -16.53
N LEU A 37 -14.42 6.70 -17.45
CA LEU A 37 -15.03 5.98 -18.58
C LEU A 37 -14.00 5.47 -19.59
N PHE A 38 -12.83 6.12 -19.67
CA PHE A 38 -11.72 5.67 -20.51
C PHE A 38 -11.10 4.37 -20.00
N ALA A 39 -10.92 4.25 -18.68
CA ALA A 39 -10.41 3.01 -18.08
C ALA A 39 -11.43 1.86 -18.16
N GLU A 40 -12.73 2.17 -18.16
CA GLU A 40 -13.80 1.18 -18.38
C GLU A 40 -13.82 0.70 -19.84
N ALA A 41 -13.68 1.62 -20.81
CA ALA A 41 -13.59 1.29 -22.23
C ALA A 41 -12.34 0.43 -22.54
N ASP A 42 -11.18 0.79 -21.99
CA ASP A 42 -9.94 0.00 -22.15
C ASP A 42 -10.09 -1.41 -21.56
N ARG A 43 -10.73 -1.55 -20.39
CA ARG A 43 -11.02 -2.85 -19.78
C ARG A 43 -11.91 -3.70 -20.69
N ARG A 44 -13.01 -3.12 -21.19
CA ARG A 44 -13.94 -3.80 -22.09
C ARG A 44 -13.28 -4.18 -23.42
N GLN A 45 -12.38 -3.36 -23.94
CA GLN A 45 -11.64 -3.66 -25.15
C GLN A 45 -10.68 -4.84 -24.97
N ARG A 46 -10.00 -4.93 -23.82
CA ARG A 46 -9.15 -6.08 -23.46
C ARG A 46 -9.95 -7.37 -23.31
N GLU A 47 -11.11 -7.30 -22.68
CA GLU A 47 -12.04 -8.43 -22.57
C GLU A 47 -12.48 -8.93 -23.96
N LEU A 48 -12.82 -8.03 -24.88
CA LEU A 48 -13.20 -8.38 -26.26
C LEU A 48 -12.02 -8.97 -27.06
N ASN A 49 -10.79 -8.52 -26.80
CA ASN A 49 -9.58 -9.05 -27.43
C ASN A 49 -9.14 -10.41 -26.85
N GLY A 50 -9.85 -10.95 -25.85
CA GLY A 50 -9.43 -12.17 -25.16
C GLY A 50 -8.21 -12.00 -24.25
N GLU A 51 -7.74 -10.76 -24.08
CA GLU A 51 -6.69 -10.34 -23.14
C GLU A 51 -7.31 -9.97 -21.77
N GLY A 52 -8.31 -10.74 -21.35
CA GLY A 52 -8.88 -10.60 -20.02
C GLY A 52 -7.86 -10.95 -18.92
N PRO A 53 -8.11 -10.59 -17.66
CA PRO A 53 -7.27 -11.03 -16.55
C PRO A 53 -7.13 -12.57 -16.58
N LEU A 54 -5.90 -13.08 -16.60
CA LEU A 54 -5.63 -14.52 -16.65
C LEU A 54 -6.25 -15.29 -15.46
N LEU A 55 -6.51 -14.58 -14.35
CA LEU A 55 -7.05 -15.12 -13.11
C LEU A 55 -8.24 -14.29 -12.63
N SER A 56 -9.17 -14.95 -11.93
CA SER A 56 -10.26 -14.23 -11.26
C SER A 56 -9.70 -13.31 -10.16
N PRO A 57 -10.33 -12.17 -9.84
CA PRO A 57 -9.83 -11.24 -8.80
C PRO A 57 -9.61 -11.90 -7.43
N ARG A 58 -10.42 -12.91 -7.09
CA ARG A 58 -10.24 -13.69 -5.85
C ARG A 58 -9.00 -14.58 -5.92
N THR A 59 -8.78 -15.20 -7.07
CA THR A 59 -7.63 -16.08 -7.32
C THR A 59 -6.33 -15.28 -7.29
N GLU A 60 -6.31 -14.12 -7.95
CA GLU A 60 -5.18 -13.19 -7.92
C GLU A 60 -4.85 -12.76 -6.50
N ARG A 61 -5.86 -12.34 -5.73
CA ARG A 61 -5.72 -12.00 -4.30
C ARG A 61 -5.12 -13.15 -3.47
N ILE A 62 -5.61 -14.37 -3.65
CA ILE A 62 -5.11 -15.55 -2.92
C ILE A 62 -3.64 -15.80 -3.25
N PHE A 63 -3.28 -15.79 -4.53
CA PHE A 63 -1.89 -16.01 -4.94
C PHE A 63 -0.95 -14.91 -4.47
N GLU A 64 -1.36 -13.65 -4.58
CA GLU A 64 -0.60 -12.51 -4.06
C GLU A 64 -0.39 -12.62 -2.54
N THR A 65 -1.46 -12.95 -1.80
CA THR A 65 -1.38 -13.18 -0.34
C THR A 65 -0.39 -14.29 0.00
N ILE A 66 -0.48 -15.45 -0.67
CA ILE A 66 0.41 -16.59 -0.43
C ILE A 66 1.87 -16.22 -0.75
N LEU A 67 2.09 -15.50 -1.85
CA LEU A 67 3.42 -15.07 -2.28
C LEU A 67 4.07 -14.16 -1.23
N TRP A 68 3.38 -13.09 -0.82
CA TRP A 68 3.91 -12.15 0.16
C TRP A 68 4.11 -12.76 1.54
N THR A 69 3.12 -13.53 2.01
CA THR A 69 3.19 -14.17 3.33
C THR A 69 4.21 -15.30 3.37
N GLY A 70 4.49 -15.95 2.23
CA GLY A 70 5.59 -16.90 2.09
C GLY A 70 6.95 -16.25 2.36
N VAL A 71 7.19 -15.04 1.85
CA VAL A 71 8.41 -14.27 2.13
C VAL A 71 8.47 -13.87 3.61
N ILE A 72 7.36 -13.44 4.21
CA ILE A 72 7.36 -13.14 5.64
C ILE A 72 7.58 -14.39 6.50
N ALA A 73 7.07 -15.55 6.09
CA ALA A 73 7.30 -16.80 6.80
C ALA A 73 8.78 -17.18 6.82
N THR A 74 9.53 -16.95 5.72
CA THR A 74 10.98 -17.19 5.70
C THR A 74 11.74 -16.19 6.59
N VAL A 75 11.31 -14.93 6.64
CA VAL A 75 11.86 -13.93 7.58
C VAL A 75 11.58 -14.34 9.02
N HIS A 76 10.35 -14.74 9.34
CA HIS A 76 9.96 -15.20 10.67
C HIS A 76 10.79 -16.41 11.12
N PHE A 77 10.88 -17.42 10.26
CA PHE A 77 11.71 -18.60 10.50
C PHE A 77 13.16 -18.21 10.80
N THR A 78 13.72 -17.30 10.00
CA THR A 78 15.09 -16.82 10.16
C THR A 78 15.26 -16.08 11.48
N PHE A 79 14.34 -15.19 11.85
CA PHE A 79 14.37 -14.50 13.14
C PHE A 79 14.28 -15.47 14.32
N ASP A 80 13.42 -16.48 14.27
CA ASP A 80 13.29 -17.48 15.33
C ASP A 80 14.60 -18.28 15.51
N VAL A 81 15.24 -18.68 14.40
CA VAL A 81 16.55 -19.33 14.43
C VAL A 81 17.62 -18.39 15.01
N LEU A 82 17.72 -17.16 14.50
CA LEU A 82 18.76 -16.21 14.92
C LEU A 82 18.64 -15.87 16.41
N VAL A 83 17.44 -15.66 16.91
CA VAL A 83 17.21 -15.30 18.30
C VAL A 83 17.55 -16.46 19.24
N GLN A 84 17.26 -17.71 18.88
CA GLN A 84 17.72 -18.87 19.66
C GLN A 84 19.25 -19.01 19.67
N ARG A 85 19.88 -18.78 18.51
CA ARG A 85 21.35 -18.81 18.38
C ARG A 85 22.01 -17.69 19.17
N GLN A 86 21.42 -16.49 19.21
CA GLN A 86 21.90 -15.36 19.99
C GLN A 86 21.98 -15.67 21.49
N TYR A 87 21.03 -16.46 22.02
CA TYR A 87 21.01 -16.87 23.42
C TYR A 87 21.62 -18.25 23.69
N ALA A 88 22.37 -18.81 22.73
CA ALA A 88 23.03 -20.12 22.84
C ALA A 88 22.08 -21.26 23.25
N MET A 89 20.82 -21.21 22.80
CA MET A 89 19.83 -22.26 23.04
C MET A 89 19.91 -23.35 21.97
N ASP A 90 19.62 -24.58 22.37
CA ASP A 90 19.45 -25.69 21.45
C ASP A 90 18.25 -25.46 20.54
N VAL A 91 18.46 -25.69 19.24
CA VAL A 91 17.45 -25.43 18.21
C VAL A 91 16.51 -26.63 18.11
N ASP A 92 15.29 -26.44 18.60
CA ASP A 92 14.18 -27.36 18.34
C ASP A 92 13.53 -27.02 16.99
N TRP A 93 13.97 -27.73 15.95
CA TRP A 93 13.48 -27.56 14.59
C TRP A 93 11.97 -27.80 14.46
N PHE A 94 11.42 -28.75 15.21
CA PHE A 94 9.99 -29.03 15.14
C PHE A 94 9.18 -27.87 15.72
N ALA A 95 9.60 -27.34 16.87
CA ALA A 95 8.96 -26.18 17.47
C ALA A 95 9.07 -24.92 16.59
N ILE A 96 10.21 -24.69 15.93
CA ILE A 96 10.36 -23.57 14.99
C ILE A 96 9.40 -23.71 13.81
N VAL A 97 9.30 -24.89 13.20
CA VAL A 97 8.38 -25.13 12.08
C VAL A 97 6.95 -24.90 12.51
N GLN A 98 6.54 -25.41 13.67
CA GLN A 98 5.18 -25.20 14.19
C GLN A 98 4.88 -23.73 14.46
N ARG A 99 5.79 -22.98 15.08
CA ARG A 99 5.61 -21.54 15.32
C ARG A 99 5.58 -20.75 14.01
N THR A 100 6.44 -21.08 13.06
CA THR A 100 6.47 -20.45 11.74
C THR A 100 5.17 -20.70 10.98
N LEU A 101 4.65 -21.92 10.97
CA LEU A 101 3.36 -22.23 10.36
C LEU A 101 2.21 -21.49 11.04
N THR A 102 2.22 -21.42 12.37
CA THR A 102 1.21 -20.66 13.13
C THR A 102 1.24 -19.18 12.79
N ALA A 103 2.43 -18.56 12.77
CA ALA A 103 2.61 -17.17 12.38
C ALA A 103 2.20 -16.94 10.91
N TRP A 104 2.56 -17.85 10.01
CA TRP A 104 2.21 -17.76 8.60
C TRP A 104 0.69 -17.76 8.37
N LEU A 105 -0.06 -18.64 9.04
CA LEU A 105 -1.53 -18.64 8.96
C LEU A 105 -2.15 -17.33 9.45
N LEU A 106 -1.60 -16.75 10.52
CA LEU A 106 -2.03 -15.43 11.01
C LEU A 106 -1.71 -14.33 9.99
N PHE A 107 -0.52 -14.35 9.40
CA PHE A 107 -0.13 -13.40 8.36
C PHE A 107 -0.96 -13.55 7.09
N ILE A 108 -1.39 -14.76 6.69
CA ILE A 108 -2.35 -14.96 5.60
C ILE A 108 -3.65 -14.20 5.87
N GLY A 109 -4.21 -14.34 7.07
CA GLY A 109 -5.42 -13.61 7.45
C GLY A 109 -5.22 -12.10 7.43
N LEU A 110 -4.11 -11.63 8.01
CA LEU A 110 -3.78 -10.21 8.07
C LEU A 110 -3.51 -9.61 6.68
N PHE A 111 -2.75 -10.28 5.81
CA PHE A 111 -2.46 -9.83 4.45
C PHE A 111 -3.69 -9.86 3.56
N TYR A 112 -4.44 -10.96 3.58
CA TYR A 112 -5.65 -11.08 2.76
C TYR A 112 -6.62 -9.92 3.00
N VAL A 113 -6.65 -9.45 4.24
CA VAL A 113 -7.46 -8.32 4.67
C VAL A 113 -6.72 -7.01 4.35
N LEU A 114 -5.57 -6.71 4.97
CA LEU A 114 -4.93 -5.38 5.02
C LEU A 114 -4.00 -5.03 3.85
N HIS A 115 -3.55 -6.01 3.08
CA HIS A 115 -2.66 -5.78 1.94
C HIS A 115 -3.43 -5.09 0.79
N PRO A 116 -2.89 -4.03 0.18
CA PRO A 116 -3.52 -3.39 -0.97
C PRO A 116 -3.43 -4.32 -2.18
N HIS A 117 -4.59 -4.78 -2.65
CA HIS A 117 -4.67 -5.64 -3.83
C HIS A 117 -4.91 -4.78 -5.07
N TYR A 118 -4.08 -4.97 -6.10
CA TYR A 118 -4.19 -4.24 -7.37
C TYR A 118 -5.60 -4.32 -7.99
N SER A 119 -6.26 -5.46 -7.88
CA SER A 119 -7.55 -5.74 -8.52
C SER A 119 -8.75 -5.18 -7.76
N HIS A 120 -8.63 -4.85 -6.47
CA HIS A 120 -9.74 -4.31 -5.67
C HIS A 120 -9.27 -3.57 -4.42
N LYS A 121 -9.37 -2.24 -4.45
CA LYS A 121 -8.93 -1.33 -3.38
C LYS A 121 -9.80 -1.33 -2.12
N SER A 122 -10.94 -2.01 -2.13
CA SER A 122 -11.79 -2.03 -0.93
C SER A 122 -11.37 -3.08 0.09
N PHE A 123 -10.86 -2.57 1.21
CA PHE A 123 -10.43 -3.29 2.41
C PHE A 123 -11.60 -3.69 3.32
N PHE A 124 -12.58 -2.79 3.52
CA PHE A 124 -13.69 -2.99 4.45
C PHE A 124 -15.04 -2.60 3.82
N PRO A 125 -16.08 -3.44 3.88
CA PRO A 125 -17.36 -3.17 3.23
C PRO A 125 -18.16 -2.04 3.89
N LEU A 126 -17.88 -1.68 5.15
CA LEU A 126 -18.60 -0.63 5.88
C LEU A 126 -17.99 0.77 5.79
N VAL A 127 -16.78 0.93 5.24
CA VAL A 127 -16.08 2.23 5.19
C VAL A 127 -16.15 2.81 3.78
N PRO A 128 -16.50 4.10 3.58
CA PRO A 128 -16.45 4.76 2.27
C PRO A 128 -15.05 4.67 1.64
N GLN A 129 -14.98 4.42 0.34
CA GLN A 129 -13.70 4.17 -0.37
C GLN A 129 -12.69 5.30 -0.23
N GLU A 130 -13.15 6.55 -0.08
CA GLU A 130 -12.30 7.74 0.04
C GLU A 130 -11.39 7.72 1.29
N TYR A 131 -11.87 7.15 2.40
CA TYR A 131 -11.14 7.12 3.67
C TYR A 131 -10.34 5.82 3.89
N GLN A 132 -10.53 4.80 3.05
CA GLN A 132 -9.95 3.48 3.27
C GLN A 132 -8.42 3.50 3.27
N GLU A 133 -7.80 4.23 2.33
CA GLU A 133 -6.34 4.34 2.28
C GLU A 133 -5.79 5.10 3.50
N THR A 134 -6.43 6.18 3.92
CA THR A 134 -6.00 6.95 5.10
C THR A 134 -6.10 6.11 6.38
N ILE A 135 -7.19 5.34 6.53
CA ILE A 135 -7.38 4.45 7.69
C ILE A 135 -6.34 3.33 7.67
N ARG A 136 -6.07 2.73 6.50
CA ARG A 136 -5.04 1.70 6.34
C ARG A 136 -3.67 2.22 6.74
N GLN A 137 -3.27 3.38 6.22
CA GLN A 137 -2.01 4.05 6.58
C GLN A 137 -1.94 4.36 8.09
N ALA A 138 -3.05 4.83 8.69
CA ALA A 138 -3.11 5.07 10.13
C ALA A 138 -2.94 3.79 10.96
N ILE A 139 -3.57 2.68 10.54
CA ILE A 139 -3.42 1.36 11.19
C ILE A 139 -1.95 0.93 11.15
N PHE A 140 -1.31 1.00 9.97
CA PHE A 140 0.09 0.62 9.84
C PHE A 140 1.04 1.57 10.58
N PHE A 141 0.73 2.87 10.65
CA PHE A 141 1.49 3.83 11.45
C PHE A 141 1.46 3.51 12.95
N VAL A 142 0.27 3.21 13.48
CA VAL A 142 0.12 2.78 14.87
C VAL A 142 0.81 1.44 15.10
N ALA A 143 0.60 0.47 14.22
CA ALA A 143 1.22 -0.85 14.31
C ALA A 143 2.76 -0.78 14.27
N SER A 144 3.33 0.06 13.38
CA SER A 144 4.78 0.29 13.29
C SER A 144 5.31 0.95 14.56
N THR A 145 4.65 2.00 15.03
CA THR A 145 5.10 2.74 16.23
C THR A 145 5.05 1.86 17.47
N VAL A 146 3.93 1.17 17.70
CA VAL A 146 3.74 0.27 18.84
C VAL A 146 4.66 -0.94 18.71
N GLY A 147 4.72 -1.58 17.54
CA GLY A 147 5.54 -2.75 17.27
C GLY A 147 7.04 -2.47 17.48
N GLY A 148 7.54 -1.36 16.94
CA GLY A 148 8.93 -0.94 17.10
C GLY A 148 9.28 -0.61 18.55
N CYS A 149 8.47 0.22 19.23
CA CYS A 149 8.69 0.55 20.64
C CYS A 149 8.61 -0.70 21.53
N TYR A 150 7.65 -1.60 21.26
CA TYR A 150 7.48 -2.84 22.00
C TYR A 150 8.65 -3.80 21.79
N LEU A 151 9.13 -3.97 20.56
CA LEU A 151 10.29 -4.81 20.26
C LEU A 151 11.54 -4.33 21.02
N ILE A 152 11.77 -3.01 21.03
CA ILE A 152 12.84 -2.39 21.81
C ILE A 152 12.62 -2.65 23.32
N HIS A 153 11.40 -2.46 23.81
CA HIS A 153 11.07 -2.65 25.22
C HIS A 153 11.29 -4.09 25.70
N ILE A 154 10.82 -5.10 24.95
CA ILE A 154 10.98 -6.50 25.34
C ILE A 154 12.45 -6.93 25.28
N SER A 155 13.20 -6.46 24.28
CA SER A 155 14.60 -6.86 24.10
C SER A 155 15.50 -6.34 25.20
N ASN A 156 15.12 -5.24 25.86
CA ASN A 156 15.91 -4.61 26.93
C ASN A 156 15.43 -4.97 28.35
N ASN A 157 14.13 -5.24 28.56
CA ASN A 157 13.58 -5.42 29.92
C ASN A 157 13.16 -6.86 30.26
N TYR A 158 12.95 -7.71 29.25
CA TYR A 158 12.40 -9.05 29.49
C TYR A 158 13.51 -10.11 29.47
N GLY A 159 13.28 -11.21 30.18
CA GLY A 159 14.17 -12.37 30.13
C GLY A 159 14.20 -13.02 28.74
N TYR A 160 15.31 -13.69 28.43
CA TYR A 160 15.57 -14.28 27.12
C TYR A 160 14.43 -15.18 26.61
N ILE A 161 13.78 -15.98 27.46
CA ILE A 161 12.64 -16.84 27.06
C ILE A 161 11.47 -16.03 26.47
N ALA A 162 11.17 -14.85 27.03
CA ALA A 162 10.11 -14.00 26.53
C ALA A 162 10.52 -13.35 25.20
N VAL A 163 11.77 -12.90 25.09
CA VAL A 163 12.33 -12.34 23.84
C VAL A 163 12.28 -13.39 22.72
N MET A 164 12.70 -14.63 22.98
CA MET A 164 12.67 -15.71 21.98
C MET A 164 11.26 -16.03 21.46
N LYS A 165 10.23 -15.87 22.29
CA LYS A 165 8.84 -16.16 21.88
C LYS A 165 8.15 -15.00 21.16
N GLN A 166 8.51 -13.76 21.50
CA GLN A 166 7.76 -12.57 21.07
C GLN A 166 8.50 -11.77 19.99
N ALA A 167 9.83 -11.71 20.04
CA ALA A 167 10.60 -10.88 19.12
C ALA A 167 10.46 -11.30 17.65
N PRO A 168 10.47 -12.59 17.27
CA PRO A 168 10.32 -12.98 15.87
C PRO A 168 8.98 -12.53 15.23
N PRO A 169 7.79 -12.82 15.80
CA PRO A 169 6.53 -12.39 15.21
C PRO A 169 6.32 -10.88 15.27
N VAL A 170 6.72 -10.21 16.36
CA VAL A 170 6.62 -8.75 16.49
C VAL A 170 7.55 -8.05 15.49
N GLY A 171 8.76 -8.57 15.31
CA GLY A 171 9.72 -8.07 14.32
C GLY A 171 9.19 -8.17 12.90
N CYS A 172 8.59 -9.30 12.52
CA CYS A 172 7.93 -9.45 11.22
C CYS A 172 6.76 -8.48 11.03
N LEU A 173 5.92 -8.32 12.05
CA LEU A 173 4.79 -7.38 12.00
C LEU A 173 5.29 -5.94 11.85
N TRP A 174 6.34 -5.56 12.56
CA TRP A 174 6.93 -4.23 12.47
C TRP A 174 7.54 -3.97 11.08
N VAL A 175 8.34 -4.90 10.55
CA VAL A 175 8.91 -4.80 9.20
C VAL A 175 7.80 -4.68 8.17
N TRP A 176 6.76 -5.52 8.26
CA TRP A 176 5.63 -5.43 7.35
C TRP A 176 4.93 -4.07 7.44
N ALA A 177 4.63 -3.59 8.65
CA ALA A 177 3.98 -2.31 8.83
C ALA A 177 4.79 -1.14 8.24
N VAL A 178 6.12 -1.17 8.35
CA VAL A 178 7.00 -0.15 7.75
C VAL A 178 7.00 -0.22 6.23
N VAL A 179 7.06 -1.43 5.65
CA VAL A 179 7.07 -1.63 4.19
C VAL A 179 5.75 -1.21 3.55
N GLU A 180 4.64 -1.39 4.26
CA GLU A 180 3.30 -1.10 3.75
C GLU A 180 2.89 0.38 3.83
N MET A 181 3.63 1.17 4.62
CA MET A 181 3.40 2.60 4.75
C MET A 181 4.05 3.41 3.64
N ASP A 182 3.44 4.54 3.30
CA ASP A 182 4.11 5.54 2.48
C ASP A 182 5.31 6.13 3.23
N ILE A 183 6.34 6.54 2.48
CA ILE A 183 7.59 7.07 3.04
C ILE A 183 7.37 8.23 4.04
N LEU A 184 6.34 9.06 3.79
CA LEU A 184 5.97 10.19 4.64
C LEU A 184 5.49 9.76 6.03
N TRP A 185 4.89 8.58 6.16
CA TRP A 185 4.41 8.01 7.43
C TRP A 185 5.43 7.05 8.03
N ALA A 186 6.15 6.30 7.19
CA ALA A 186 7.17 5.35 7.61
C ALA A 186 8.31 6.05 8.35
N PHE A 187 8.86 7.14 7.78
CA PHE A 187 9.96 7.89 8.39
C PHE A 187 9.66 8.38 9.82
N PRO A 188 8.57 9.14 10.07
CA PRO A 188 8.27 9.58 11.43
C PRO A 188 8.00 8.40 12.39
N SER A 189 7.41 7.29 11.93
CA SER A 189 7.21 6.11 12.79
C SER A 189 8.53 5.52 13.30
N LEU A 190 9.56 5.49 12.44
CA LEU A 190 10.91 5.04 12.81
C LEU A 190 11.60 6.05 13.72
N CYS A 191 11.45 7.35 13.46
CA CYS A 191 11.96 8.39 14.34
C CYS A 191 11.38 8.27 15.76
N ILE A 192 10.09 7.91 15.90
CA ILE A 192 9.48 7.68 17.21
C ILE A 192 10.13 6.48 17.91
N ALA A 193 10.36 5.37 17.21
CA ALA A 193 11.04 4.20 17.78
C ALA A 193 12.47 4.54 18.26
N VAL A 194 13.22 5.32 17.47
CA VAL A 194 14.56 5.82 17.86
C VAL A 194 14.49 6.76 19.05
N ALA A 195 13.55 7.71 19.05
CA ALA A 195 13.34 8.62 20.17
C ALA A 195 12.96 7.87 21.47
N TYR A 196 12.15 6.81 21.34
CA TYR A 196 11.80 5.92 22.45
C TYR A 196 13.03 5.20 23.00
N ALA A 197 13.88 4.64 22.13
CA ALA A 197 15.13 3.99 22.56
C ALA A 197 16.06 4.98 23.29
N TYR A 198 16.22 6.19 22.74
CA TYR A 198 17.05 7.23 23.35
C TYR A 198 16.52 7.68 24.72
N LYS A 199 15.22 7.97 24.81
CA LYS A 199 14.57 8.43 26.05
C LYS A 199 14.71 7.44 27.19
N ASN A 200 14.63 6.14 26.90
CA ASN A 200 14.76 5.09 27.91
C ASN A 200 16.21 4.65 28.17
N GLY A 201 17.19 5.29 27.52
CA GLY A 201 18.61 4.97 27.71
C GLY A 201 19.03 3.63 27.11
N TYR A 202 18.24 3.07 26.18
CA TYR A 202 18.60 1.85 25.43
C TYR A 202 19.51 2.14 24.22
N GLY A 203 19.75 3.42 23.94
CA GLY A 203 20.54 3.89 22.80
C GLY A 203 22.06 3.75 22.97
N PHE A 204 22.76 3.95 21.86
CA PHE A 204 24.21 3.84 21.73
C PHE A 204 24.95 4.72 22.75
N ARG A 205 25.81 4.08 23.54
CA ARG A 205 26.88 4.73 24.29
C ARG A 205 28.16 4.73 23.46
#